data_AF-A0A2W4M1Y7-F1
#
_entry.id   AF-A0A2W4M1Y7-F1
#
_cell.length_a   1.000
_cell.length_b   1.000
_cell.length_c   1.000
_cell.angle_alpha   90.00
_cell.angle_beta   90.00
_cell.angle_gamma   90.00
#
_symmetry.space_group_name_H-M   'P 1'
#
loop_
_entity.id
_entity.type
_entity.pdbx_description
1 polymer ?
#
loop_
_entity_poly.entity_id
_entity_poly.type
_entity_poly.pdbx_seq_one_letter_code
_entity_poly.pdbx_strand_id
1 'polypeptide(L)'
;KLVTDLERISDIAVNIARISKRMLTGEYVKPRIDIPRMANMVQNILKLALDSYVKRDVRMAESLVAMEEEIDHLYSKIFQELVVIMQENPKTVPHAVQLIMVARQLERIGDHCTNIGEMVVYLEKGERVKLND
;
A
#
# COMPACT_ATOMS: atom_id res chain seq x y z
N LYS A 1 9.68 11.61 -12.90
CA LYS A 1 8.36 11.11 -12.47
C LYS A 1 8.46 9.65 -12.02
N LEU A 2 8.66 8.65 -12.90
CA LEU A 2 8.89 7.25 -12.47
C LEU A 2 9.94 7.10 -11.36
N VAL A 3 11.13 7.68 -11.53
CA VAL A 3 12.22 7.63 -10.54
C VAL A 3 11.77 8.19 -9.18
N THR A 4 10.94 9.24 -9.21
CA THR A 4 10.40 9.88 -8.01
C THR A 4 9.43 8.95 -7.28
N ASP A 5 8.51 8.30 -7.98
CA ASP A 5 7.58 7.34 -7.37
C ASP A 5 8.33 6.12 -6.79
N LEU A 6 9.36 5.62 -7.49
CA LEU A 6 10.21 4.54 -6.99
C LEU A 6 11.00 4.94 -5.73
N GLU A 7 11.54 6.16 -5.68
CA GLU A 7 12.19 6.70 -4.49
C GLU A 7 11.20 6.76 -3.31
N ARG A 8 9.97 7.24 -3.54
CA ARG A 8 8.93 7.29 -2.51
C ARG A 8 8.56 5.91 -1.98
N ILE A 9 8.41 4.92 -2.86
CA ILE A 9 8.16 3.53 -2.46
C ILE A 9 9.31 3.00 -1.59
N SER A 10 10.56 3.34 -1.95
CA SER A 10 11.74 2.96 -1.17
C SER A 10 11.76 3.61 0.21
N ASP A 11 11.44 4.90 0.31
CA ASP A 11 11.31 5.61 1.60
C ASP A 11 10.23 4.99 2.49
N ILE A 12 9.09 4.63 1.89
CA ILE A 12 7.98 3.98 2.59
C ILE A 12 8.43 2.62 3.14
N ALA A 13 9.14 1.81 2.34
CA ALA A 13 9.69 0.53 2.80
C ALA A 13 10.64 0.71 4.00
N VAL A 14 11.49 1.74 3.98
CA VAL A 14 12.36 2.10 5.12
C VAL A 14 11.53 2.47 6.35
N ASN A 15 10.43 3.21 6.19
CA ASN A 15 9.55 3.58 7.29
C ASN A 15 8.86 2.36 7.90
N ILE A 16 8.38 1.42 7.08
CA ILE A 16 7.83 0.14 7.56
C ILE A 16 8.88 -0.61 8.38
N ALA A 17 10.10 -0.75 7.86
CA ALA A 17 11.18 -1.44 8.58
C ALA A 17 11.50 -0.79 9.95
N ARG A 18 11.49 0.55 10.02
CA ARG A 18 11.67 1.29 11.28
C ARG A 18 10.52 1.04 12.26
N ILE A 19 9.27 1.00 11.79
CA ILE A 19 8.11 0.68 12.63
C ILE A 19 8.22 -0.77 13.13
N SER A 20 8.47 -1.73 12.24
CA SER A 20 8.60 -3.15 12.59
C SER A 20 9.67 -3.38 13.65
N LYS A 21 10.81 -2.68 13.59
CA LYS A 21 11.86 -2.78 14.61
C LYS A 21 11.37 -2.35 16.00
N ARG A 22 10.53 -1.32 16.10
CA ARG A 22 9.93 -0.87 17.38
C ARG A 22 8.91 -1.86 17.94
N MET A 23 8.30 -2.66 17.07
CA MET A 23 7.30 -3.66 17.43
C MET A 23 7.88 -5.02 17.85
N LEU A 24 9.21 -5.19 17.81
CA LEU A 24 9.87 -6.45 18.20
C LEU A 24 9.70 -6.77 19.69
N THR A 25 9.44 -5.76 20.52
CA THR A 25 9.26 -5.89 21.97
C THR A 25 7.80 -5.66 22.33
N GLY A 26 7.06 -6.73 22.65
CA GLY A 26 5.65 -6.65 23.05
C GLY A 26 4.84 -7.87 22.61
N GLU A 27 3.66 -8.02 23.20
CA GLU A 27 2.67 -9.01 22.75
C GLU A 27 1.88 -8.48 21.55
N TYR A 28 1.51 -9.39 20.65
CA TYR A 28 0.74 -9.04 19.46
C TYR A 28 -0.71 -8.77 19.83
N VAL A 29 -1.25 -7.66 19.31
CA VAL A 29 -2.65 -7.27 19.51
C VAL A 29 -3.62 -8.21 18.79
N LYS A 30 -3.17 -8.83 17.70
CA LYS A 30 -3.94 -9.81 16.92
C LYS A 30 -3.02 -10.75 16.11
N PRO A 31 -3.53 -11.87 15.56
CA PRO A 31 -2.78 -12.73 14.64
C PRO A 31 -2.23 -11.98 13.42
N ARG A 32 -1.05 -12.40 12.94
CA ARG A 32 -0.35 -11.76 11.81
C ARG A 32 -0.87 -12.27 10.46
N ILE A 33 -2.13 -11.97 10.14
CA ILE A 33 -2.78 -12.45 8.90
C ILE A 33 -2.91 -11.31 7.89
N ASP A 34 -3.56 -10.20 8.28
CA ASP A 34 -3.94 -9.18 7.30
C ASP A 34 -2.78 -8.32 6.81
N ILE A 35 -1.82 -7.98 7.67
CA ILE A 35 -0.64 -7.18 7.26
C ILE A 35 0.23 -7.94 6.24
N PRO A 36 0.61 -9.22 6.45
CA PRO A 36 1.29 -9.99 5.42
C PRO A 36 0.48 -10.14 4.13
N ARG A 37 -0.84 -10.32 4.23
CA ARG A 37 -1.72 -10.38 3.06
C ARG A 37 -1.67 -9.08 2.27
N MET A 38 -1.81 -7.94 2.93
CA MET A 38 -1.74 -6.61 2.31
C MET A 38 -0.37 -6.36 1.69
N ALA A 39 0.72 -6.77 2.34
CA ALA A 39 2.07 -6.67 1.80
C ALA A 39 2.26 -7.47 0.51
N ASN A 40 1.68 -8.67 0.40
CA ASN A 40 1.70 -9.46 -0.82
C ASN A 40 0.91 -8.78 -1.95
N MET A 41 -0.25 -8.20 -1.65
CA MET A 41 -1.04 -7.44 -2.63
C MET A 41 -0.25 -6.23 -3.17
N VAL A 42 0.39 -5.50 -2.26
CA VAL A 42 1.26 -4.35 -2.59
C VAL A 42 2.46 -4.75 -3.47
N GLN A 43 3.09 -5.90 -3.19
CA GLN A 43 4.17 -6.40 -4.05
C GLN A 43 3.67 -6.76 -5.45
N ASN A 44 2.46 -7.31 -5.56
CA ASN A 44 1.85 -7.67 -6.84
C ASN A 44 1.49 -6.44 -7.67
N ILE A 45 0.84 -5.42 -7.08
CA ILE A 45 0.50 -4.18 -7.81
C ILE A 45 1.78 -3.44 -8.25
N LEU A 46 2.83 -3.41 -7.42
CA LEU A 46 4.12 -2.82 -7.78
C LEU A 46 4.75 -3.53 -8.98
N LYS A 47 4.76 -4.87 -8.97
CA LYS A 47 5.26 -5.64 -10.10
C LYS A 47 4.47 -5.33 -11.37
N LEU A 48 3.14 -5.29 -11.28
CA LEU A 48 2.27 -5.02 -12.42
C LEU A 48 2.48 -3.61 -12.98
N ALA A 49 2.65 -2.61 -12.10
CA ALA A 49 2.94 -1.24 -12.49
C ALA A 49 4.26 -1.14 -13.26
N LEU A 50 5.31 -1.79 -12.76
CA LEU A 50 6.61 -1.82 -13.45
C LEU A 50 6.54 -2.59 -14.78
N ASP A 51 5.85 -3.72 -14.81
CA ASP A 51 5.65 -4.49 -16.05
C ASP A 51 4.87 -3.67 -17.09
N SER A 52 3.82 -2.94 -16.68
CA SER A 52 3.04 -2.07 -17.57
C SER A 52 3.91 -0.97 -18.16
N TYR A 53 4.83 -0.40 -17.37
CA TYR A 53 5.75 0.64 -17.81
C TYR A 53 6.78 0.13 -18.80
N VAL A 54 7.43 -0.99 -18.51
CA VAL A 54 8.44 -1.59 -19.39
C VAL A 54 7.84 -2.03 -20.72
N LYS A 55 6.63 -2.59 -20.69
CA LYS A 55 5.93 -3.09 -21.89
C LYS A 55 5.13 -2.02 -22.62
N ARG A 56 4.99 -0.82 -22.04
CA ARG A 56 4.10 0.24 -22.53
C ARG A 56 2.65 -0.25 -22.70
N ASP A 57 2.21 -1.11 -21.79
CA ASP A 57 0.89 -1.73 -21.87
C ASP A 57 -0.13 -0.91 -21.07
N VAL A 58 -0.94 -0.14 -21.79
CA VAL A 58 -1.99 0.70 -21.21
C VAL A 58 -3.08 -0.13 -20.51
N ARG A 59 -3.42 -1.31 -21.01
CA ARG A 59 -4.45 -2.16 -20.37
C ARG A 59 -3.97 -2.68 -19.02
N MET A 60 -2.69 -3.06 -18.94
CA MET A 60 -2.07 -3.41 -17.66
C MET A 60 -2.09 -2.23 -16.70
N ALA A 61 -1.79 -1.02 -17.16
CA ALA A 61 -1.83 0.18 -16.34
C ALA A 61 -3.25 0.49 -15.82
N GLU A 62 -4.27 0.38 -16.69
CA GLU A 62 -5.69 0.58 -16.31
C GLU A 62 -6.16 -0.44 -15.27
N SER A 63 -5.61 -1.67 -15.27
CA SER A 63 -5.96 -2.70 -14.28
C SER A 63 -5.42 -2.44 -12.86
N LEU A 64 -4.49 -1.50 -12.69
CA LEU A 64 -3.91 -1.16 -11.38
C LEU A 64 -4.95 -0.58 -10.42
N VAL A 65 -5.96 0.13 -10.94
CA VAL A 65 -7.01 0.78 -10.16
C VAL A 65 -7.77 -0.22 -9.30
N ALA A 66 -8.26 -1.30 -9.93
CA ALA A 66 -8.98 -2.35 -9.20
C ALA A 66 -8.13 -3.02 -8.12
N MET A 67 -6.80 -3.14 -8.34
CA MET A 67 -5.89 -3.69 -7.34
C MET A 67 -5.67 -2.75 -6.17
N GLU A 68 -5.60 -1.44 -6.42
CA GLU A 68 -5.47 -0.43 -5.38
C GLU A 68 -6.75 -0.31 -4.55
N GLU A 69 -7.93 -0.34 -5.17
CA GLU A 69 -9.22 -0.42 -4.46
C GLU A 69 -9.28 -1.63 -3.51
N GLU A 70 -8.79 -2.80 -3.93
CA GLU A 70 -8.70 -3.97 -3.04
C GLU A 70 -7.77 -3.75 -1.84
N ILE A 71 -6.66 -3.03 -2.04
CA ILE A 71 -5.71 -2.67 -0.97
C ILE A 71 -6.37 -1.69 0.02
N ASP A 72 -7.08 -0.68 -0.48
CA ASP A 72 -7.80 0.31 0.32
C ASP A 72 -8.94 -0.29 1.13
N HIS A 73 -9.68 -1.22 0.54
CA HIS A 73 -10.69 -1.99 1.25
C HIS A 73 -10.09 -2.81 2.39
N LEU A 74 -8.94 -3.46 2.16
CA LEU A 74 -8.25 -4.22 3.19
C LEU A 74 -7.70 -3.30 4.29
N TYR A 75 -7.13 -2.15 3.94
CA TYR A 75 -6.71 -1.13 4.89
C TYR A 75 -7.87 -0.68 5.78
N SER A 76 -9.01 -0.33 5.18
CA SER A 76 -10.22 0.11 5.89
C SER A 76 -10.71 -0.93 6.87
N LYS A 77 -10.70 -2.22 6.46
CA LYS A 77 -11.06 -3.34 7.33
C LYS A 77 -10.10 -3.48 8.51
N ILE A 78 -8.78 -3.44 8.26
CA ILE A 78 -7.75 -3.52 9.31
C ILE A 78 -7.92 -2.36 10.30
N PHE A 79 -8.18 -1.15 9.81
CA PHE A 79 -8.39 0.02 10.64
C PHE A 79 -9.59 -0.15 11.58
N GLN A 80 -10.76 -0.53 11.04
CA GLN A 80 -11.97 -0.75 11.83
C GLN A 80 -11.77 -1.83 12.91
N GLU A 81 -11.16 -2.95 12.56
CA GLU A 81 -10.87 -4.03 13.50
C GLU A 81 -9.95 -3.56 14.64
N LEU A 82 -8.88 -2.84 14.32
CA LEU A 82 -7.96 -2.32 15.33
C LEU A 82 -8.63 -1.28 16.23
N VAL A 83 -9.57 -0.48 15.72
CA VAL A 83 -10.38 0.44 16.54
C VAL A 83 -11.23 -0.32 17.55
N VAL A 84 -11.88 -1.41 17.15
CA VAL A 84 -12.67 -2.25 18.07
C VAL A 84 -11.77 -2.83 19.17
N ILE A 85 -10.60 -3.37 18.82
CA ILE A 85 -9.66 -3.93 19.80
C ILE A 85 -9.17 -2.86 20.79
N MET A 86 -8.93 -1.64 20.32
CA MET A 86 -8.55 -0.51 21.18
C MET A 86 -9.66 -0.10 22.15
N GLN A 87 -10.93 -0.19 21.73
CA GLN A 87 -12.09 0.08 22.58
C GLN A 87 -12.27 -1.00 23.65
N GLU A 88 -12.07 -2.27 23.31
CA GLU A 88 -12.18 -3.39 24.24
C GLU A 88 -11.05 -3.42 25.28
N ASN A 89 -9.82 -3.08 24.86
CA ASN A 89 -8.65 -3.06 25.74
C ASN A 89 -7.74 -1.85 25.43
N PRO A 90 -7.86 -0.74 26.19
CA PRO A 90 -7.06 0.46 25.99
C PRO A 90 -5.53 0.25 26.08
N LYS A 91 -5.06 -0.83 26.73
CA LYS A 91 -3.62 -1.17 26.77
C LYS A 91 -3.06 -1.55 25.40
N THR A 92 -3.91 -1.93 24.45
CA THR A 92 -3.51 -2.31 23.09
C THR A 92 -3.24 -1.11 22.18
N VAL A 93 -3.70 0.10 22.55
CA VAL A 93 -3.62 1.32 21.74
C VAL A 93 -2.24 1.57 21.15
N PRO A 94 -1.13 1.54 21.90
CA PRO A 94 0.19 1.83 21.34
C PRO A 94 0.58 0.88 20.20
N HIS A 95 0.25 -0.41 20.33
CA HIS A 95 0.58 -1.43 19.35
C HIS A 95 -0.37 -1.40 18.14
N ALA A 96 -1.67 -1.19 18.39
CA ALA A 96 -2.68 -1.05 17.34
C ALA A 96 -2.38 0.15 16.43
N VAL A 97 -1.97 1.29 17.01
CA VAL A 97 -1.53 2.46 16.25
C VAL A 97 -0.34 2.15 15.34
N GLN A 98 0.67 1.40 15.83
CA GLN A 98 1.79 1.01 14.96
C GLN A 98 1.35 0.12 13.78
N LEU A 99 0.41 -0.81 13.99
CA LEU A 99 -0.14 -1.63 12.91
C LEU A 99 -0.92 -0.79 11.89
N ILE A 100 -1.73 0.17 12.34
CA ILE A 100 -2.42 1.12 11.45
C ILE A 100 -1.40 1.91 10.63
N MET A 101 -0.31 2.36 11.24
CA MET A 101 0.75 3.07 10.53
C MET A 101 1.38 2.20 9.44
N VAL A 102 1.66 0.92 9.71
CA VAL A 102 2.18 -0.01 8.69
C VAL A 102 1.17 -0.24 7.58
N ALA A 103 -0.10 -0.51 7.90
CA ALA A 103 -1.15 -0.71 6.90
C ALA A 103 -1.29 0.52 6.00
N ARG A 104 -1.27 1.73 6.58
CA ARG A 104 -1.29 2.97 5.81
C ARG A 104 -0.05 3.17 4.95
N GLN A 105 1.14 2.79 5.43
CA GLN A 105 2.33 2.84 4.57
C GLN A 105 2.18 1.88 3.37
N LEU A 106 1.59 0.71 3.56
CA LEU A 106 1.34 -0.25 2.48
C LEU A 106 0.34 0.30 1.45
N GLU A 107 -0.76 0.91 1.89
CA GLU A 107 -1.74 1.57 1.01
C GLU A 107 -1.09 2.64 0.12
N ARG A 108 -0.28 3.55 0.70
CA ARG A 108 0.45 4.57 -0.07
C ARG A 108 1.38 4.03 -1.17
N ILE A 109 1.87 2.79 -1.05
CA ILE A 109 2.62 2.17 -2.14
C ILE A 109 1.69 1.88 -3.32
N GLY A 110 0.45 1.47 -3.07
CA GLY A 110 -0.62 1.33 -4.06
C GLY A 110 -0.83 2.63 -4.85
N ASP A 111 -0.99 3.77 -4.17
CA ASP A 111 -1.12 5.09 -4.81
C ASP A 111 0.06 5.41 -5.73
N HIS A 112 1.29 5.11 -5.28
CA HIS A 112 2.47 5.32 -6.12
C HIS A 112 2.49 4.38 -7.33
N CYS A 113 1.90 3.19 -7.23
CA CYS A 113 1.77 2.28 -8.36
C CYS A 113 0.75 2.79 -9.40
N THR A 114 -0.39 3.35 -8.97
CA THR A 114 -1.37 3.96 -9.89
C THR A 114 -0.79 5.19 -10.59
N ASN A 115 -0.01 6.03 -9.89
CA ASN A 115 0.75 7.14 -10.50
C ASN A 115 1.72 6.67 -11.60
N ILE A 116 2.36 5.52 -11.41
CA ILE A 116 3.21 4.89 -12.44
C ILE A 116 2.35 4.48 -13.64
N GLY A 117 1.18 3.88 -13.40
CA GLY A 117 0.21 3.55 -14.44
C GLY A 117 -0.25 4.76 -15.24
N GLU A 118 -0.58 5.87 -14.59
CA GLU A 118 -0.95 7.13 -15.25
C GLU A 118 0.15 7.62 -16.19
N MET A 119 1.41 7.46 -15.80
CA MET A 119 2.54 7.76 -16.67
C MET A 119 2.57 6.87 -17.92
N VAL A 120 2.25 5.59 -17.81
CA VAL A 120 2.17 4.68 -18.97
C VAL A 120 1.10 5.16 -19.94
N VAL A 121 -0.09 5.50 -19.44
CA VAL A 121 -1.17 6.03 -20.27
C VAL A 121 -0.74 7.32 -20.96
N TYR A 122 -0.09 8.23 -20.24
CA TYR A 122 0.42 9.47 -20.80
C TYR A 122 1.49 9.25 -21.88
N LEU A 123 2.41 8.30 -21.68
CA LEU A 123 3.48 8.02 -22.64
C LEU A 123 2.95 7.47 -23.97
N GLU A 124 1.85 6.69 -23.94
CA GLU A 124 1.29 6.05 -25.14
C GLU A 124 0.17 6.86 -25.80
N LYS A 125 -0.70 7.50 -25.02
CA LYS A 125 -1.85 8.27 -25.54
C LYS A 125 -1.57 9.78 -25.64
N GLY A 126 -0.54 10.29 -24.96
CA GLY A 126 -0.25 11.73 -24.88
C GLY A 126 -1.18 12.53 -23.96
N GLU A 127 -2.15 11.87 -23.33
CA GLU A 127 -3.17 12.48 -22.49
C GLU A 127 -2.88 12.23 -21.00
N ARG A 128 -3.03 13.27 -20.18
CA ARG A 128 -2.95 13.10 -18.73
C ARG A 128 -4.29 12.59 -18.22
N VAL A 129 -4.27 11.39 -17.68
CA VAL A 129 -5.40 10.79 -16.98
C VAL A 129 -5.08 10.73 -15.49
N LYS A 130 -6.12 10.77 -14.67
CA LYS A 130 -6.05 10.36 -13.27
C LYS A 130 -6.73 9.00 -13.19
N LEU A 131 -6.03 7.97 -12.72
CA LEU A 131 -6.53 6.60 -12.76
C LEU A 131 -7.42 6.28 -11.55
N ASN A 132 -7.16 6.89 -10.40
CA ASN A 132 -7.93 6.77 -9.17
C ASN A 132 -8.41 8.16 -8.69
N ASP A 133 -9.58 8.23 -8.05
CA ASP A 133 -10.18 9.49 -7.57
C ASP A 133 -9.94 9.75 -6.08
#